data_AF-A0A6N8BGT1-F1
#
_entry.id   AF-A0A6N8BGT1-F1
#
_cell.length_a   1.000
_cell.length_b   1.000
_cell.length_c   1.000
_cell.angle_alpha   90.00
_cell.angle_beta   90.00
_cell.angle_gamma   90.00
#
_symmetry.space_group_name_H-M   'P 1'
#
loop_
_entity.id
_entity.type
_entity.pdbx_description
1 polymer ?
#
loop_
_entity_poly.entity_id
_entity_poly.type
_entity_poly.pdbx_seq_one_letter_code
_entity_poly.pdbx_strand_id
1 'polypeptide(L)'
;MILVTGGTGFVGHHLVWKLNDLGYPVRVLVRNVSEAQDVLPDNVELVKGDITDRSSLLKACTDVNSIINLVSIIREKEDVTFERVNVQGTLNTVIAAEQSGVKRFIHLSALGAQNNTYYRYSYSKWLGEEAVRQSGLNWTIMRPSLIYGTGFNFFDRLLQSVKMFPPPFVPVPGKGTTLFQPIAVQDVVKCLVTALKAPAMSGQVYEVGGPEHLSYNQMLDVLLQIIHIKRIKLKMPLLLMHMIVPLMTKLLKDPPVTPEELKQMDNDNITELDSVPRHFSFSPTPLSQGLEYLVPAEN
;
A
#
# COMPACT_ATOMS: atom_id res chain seq x y z
N MET A 1 -2.30 -9.74 22.26
CA MET A 1 -1.46 -8.73 21.59
C MET A 1 -1.52 -8.91 20.08
N ILE A 2 -1.67 -7.82 19.33
CA ILE A 2 -1.55 -7.76 17.86
C ILE A 2 -0.24 -7.05 17.51
N LEU A 3 0.65 -7.70 16.77
CA LEU A 3 1.84 -7.05 16.22
C LEU A 3 1.53 -6.47 14.83
N VAL A 4 1.75 -5.17 14.66
CA VAL A 4 1.68 -4.50 13.35
C VAL A 4 3.10 -4.20 12.87
N THR A 5 3.50 -4.76 11.74
CA THR A 5 4.72 -4.32 11.05
C THR A 5 4.36 -3.17 10.13
N GLY A 6 5.23 -2.17 10.01
CA GLY A 6 4.98 -1.01 9.14
C GLY A 6 3.89 -0.08 9.66
N GLY A 7 3.66 -0.06 10.98
CA GLY A 7 2.66 0.79 11.62
C GLY A 7 2.92 2.30 11.50
N THR A 8 4.13 2.73 11.14
CA THR A 8 4.44 4.14 10.82
C THR A 8 4.29 4.47 9.33
N GLY A 9 3.99 3.47 8.49
CA GLY A 9 3.73 3.67 7.06
C GLY A 9 2.29 4.13 6.80
N PHE A 10 1.98 4.41 5.53
CA PHE A 10 0.68 4.95 5.11
C PHE A 10 -0.53 4.16 5.64
N VAL A 11 -0.68 2.89 5.27
CA VAL A 11 -1.81 2.07 5.75
C VAL A 11 -1.69 1.74 7.24
N GLY A 12 -0.46 1.49 7.70
CA GLY A 12 -0.19 1.07 9.07
C GLY A 12 -0.57 2.11 10.11
N HIS A 13 -0.34 3.39 9.82
CA HIS A 13 -0.70 4.48 10.72
C HIS A 13 -2.22 4.47 10.99
N HIS A 14 -3.04 4.47 9.93
CA HIS A 14 -4.50 4.40 10.06
C HIS A 14 -4.98 3.12 10.75
N LEU A 15 -4.32 1.98 10.49
CA LEU A 15 -4.66 0.72 11.15
C LEU A 15 -4.37 0.74 12.65
N VAL A 16 -3.20 1.26 13.06
CA VAL A 16 -2.80 1.31 14.47
C VAL A 16 -3.78 2.16 15.27
N TRP A 17 -4.11 3.37 14.77
CA TRP A 17 -5.15 4.22 15.37
C TRP A 17 -6.48 3.49 15.45
N LYS A 18 -6.92 2.83 14.36
CA LYS A 18 -8.19 2.12 14.38
C LYS A 18 -8.24 0.95 15.37
N LEU A 19 -7.17 0.17 15.47
CA LEU A 19 -7.08 -0.93 16.44
C LEU A 19 -7.07 -0.40 17.87
N ASN A 20 -6.39 0.72 18.09
CA ASN A 20 -6.34 1.41 19.37
C ASN A 20 -7.72 1.89 19.84
N ASP A 21 -8.46 2.56 18.96
CA ASP A 21 -9.83 3.04 19.22
C ASP A 21 -10.79 1.89 19.52
N LEU A 22 -10.53 0.71 18.95
CA LEU A 22 -11.30 -0.51 19.21
C LEU A 22 -10.88 -1.23 20.51
N GLY A 23 -9.90 -0.69 21.24
CA GLY A 23 -9.43 -1.23 22.52
C GLY A 23 -8.54 -2.48 22.38
N TYR A 24 -7.97 -2.74 21.21
CA TYR A 24 -7.05 -3.87 21.05
C TYR A 24 -5.67 -3.56 21.67
N PRO A 25 -5.02 -4.54 22.32
CA PRO A 25 -3.61 -4.42 22.69
C PRO A 25 -2.76 -4.52 21.42
N VAL A 26 -2.13 -3.41 21.04
CA VAL A 26 -1.30 -3.28 19.83
C VAL A 26 0.16 -3.12 20.19
N ARG A 27 1.02 -3.89 19.53
CA ARG A 27 2.47 -3.69 19.47
C ARG A 27 2.86 -3.28 18.06
N VAL A 28 3.73 -2.30 17.91
CA VAL A 28 4.19 -1.81 16.60
C VAL A 28 5.70 -2.02 16.48
N LEU A 29 6.11 -2.74 15.43
CA LEU A 29 7.52 -2.86 15.06
C LEU A 29 8.00 -1.58 14.39
N VAL A 30 8.98 -0.91 14.98
CA VAL A 30 9.49 0.39 14.51
C VAL A 30 11.01 0.41 14.47
N ARG A 31 11.58 1.11 13.50
CA ARG A 31 13.04 1.28 13.39
C ARG A 31 13.56 2.39 14.30
N ASN A 32 12.79 3.47 14.44
CA ASN A 32 13.03 4.58 15.36
C ASN A 32 11.84 4.70 16.32
N VAL A 33 12.10 4.52 17.63
CA VAL A 33 11.05 4.57 18.66
C VAL A 33 10.60 6.00 18.92
N SER A 34 11.51 6.97 18.97
CA SER A 34 11.19 8.37 19.26
C SER A 34 10.25 8.95 18.21
N GLU A 35 10.60 8.79 16.92
CA GLU A 35 9.74 9.27 15.82
C GLU A 35 8.37 8.58 15.81
N ALA A 36 8.31 7.32 16.23
CA ALA A 36 7.05 6.58 16.29
C ALA A 36 6.15 7.04 17.45
N GLN A 37 6.73 7.43 18.59
CA GLN A 37 5.98 8.00 19.72
C GLN A 37 5.27 9.29 19.34
N ASP A 38 5.89 10.12 18.49
CA ASP A 38 5.32 11.42 18.08
C ASP A 38 4.09 11.30 17.18
N VAL A 39 3.85 10.13 16.55
CA VAL A 39 2.82 9.96 15.50
C VAL A 39 1.84 8.81 15.74
N LEU A 40 2.05 8.01 16.79
CA LEU A 40 1.21 6.87 17.15
C LEU A 40 0.52 7.11 18.50
N PRO A 41 -0.58 6.40 18.81
CA PRO A 41 -1.26 6.56 20.09
C PRO A 41 -0.36 6.18 21.28
N ASP A 42 -0.46 6.91 22.40
CA ASP A 42 0.38 6.69 23.59
C ASP A 42 0.24 5.29 24.22
N ASN A 43 -0.91 4.64 24.00
CA ASN A 43 -1.26 3.37 24.63
C ASN A 43 -0.90 2.14 23.78
N VAL A 44 -0.14 2.30 22.69
CA VAL A 44 0.43 1.16 21.93
C VAL A 44 1.84 0.84 22.42
N GLU A 45 2.21 -0.44 22.38
CA GLU A 45 3.57 -0.87 22.71
C GLU A 45 4.48 -0.69 21.50
N LEU A 46 5.62 -0.01 21.66
CA LEU A 46 6.61 0.13 20.59
C LEU A 46 7.77 -0.83 20.83
N VAL A 47 8.07 -1.64 19.80
CA VAL A 47 9.23 -2.53 19.83
C VAL A 47 10.20 -2.14 18.73
N LYS A 48 11.45 -1.87 19.13
CA LYS A 48 12.51 -1.56 18.17
C LYS A 48 12.90 -2.80 17.38
N GLY A 49 12.87 -2.72 16.05
CA GLY A 49 13.35 -3.78 15.18
C GLY A 49 13.27 -3.43 13.71
N ASP A 50 13.78 -4.34 12.87
CA ASP A 50 13.79 -4.21 11.42
C ASP A 50 13.30 -5.52 10.82
N ILE A 51 12.46 -5.44 9.79
CA ILE A 51 11.90 -6.64 9.15
C ILE A 51 12.97 -7.51 8.48
N THR A 52 14.12 -6.91 8.14
CA THR A 52 15.27 -7.61 7.58
C THR A 52 16.12 -8.30 8.64
N ASP A 53 15.92 -8.00 9.93
CA ASP A 53 16.57 -8.64 11.07
C ASP A 53 15.62 -9.61 11.80
N ARG A 54 15.79 -10.90 11.50
CA ARG A 54 15.02 -12.00 12.10
C ARG A 54 15.08 -12.01 13.63
N SER A 55 16.22 -11.64 14.23
CA SER A 55 16.37 -11.68 15.70
C SER A 55 15.49 -10.62 16.38
N SER A 56 15.35 -9.45 15.74
CA SER A 56 14.46 -8.39 16.22
C SER A 56 12.99 -8.77 16.10
N LEU A 57 12.62 -9.48 15.02
CA LEU A 57 11.26 -9.98 14.80
C LEU A 57 10.86 -11.03 15.83
N LEU A 58 11.74 -11.96 16.19
CA LEU A 58 11.47 -12.94 17.25
C LEU A 58 11.18 -12.27 18.59
N LYS A 59 11.96 -11.24 18.96
CA LYS A 59 11.69 -10.44 20.16
C LYS A 59 10.33 -9.76 20.08
N ALA A 60 10.02 -9.14 18.94
CA ALA A 60 8.74 -8.48 18.70
C ALA A 60 7.52 -9.43 18.78
N CYS A 61 7.71 -10.72 18.47
CA CYS A 61 6.66 -11.73 18.49
C CYS A 61 6.38 -12.36 19.88
N THR A 62 7.11 -11.97 20.93
CA THR A 62 6.88 -12.47 22.30
C THR A 62 5.44 -12.16 22.77
N ASP A 63 4.67 -13.16 23.21
CA ASP A 63 3.26 -13.02 23.63
C ASP A 63 2.31 -12.44 22.55
N VAL A 64 2.68 -12.55 21.27
CA VAL A 64 1.87 -12.11 20.14
C VAL A 64 0.92 -13.21 19.69
N ASN A 65 -0.38 -12.90 19.62
CA ASN A 65 -1.39 -13.84 19.12
C ASN A 65 -1.66 -13.65 17.62
N SER A 66 -1.45 -12.44 17.10
CA SER A 66 -1.78 -12.09 15.72
C SER A 66 -0.79 -11.10 15.14
N ILE A 67 -0.42 -11.28 13.87
CA ILE A 67 0.43 -10.35 13.13
C ILE A 67 -0.36 -9.76 11.97
N ILE A 68 -0.24 -8.45 11.76
CA ILE A 68 -0.65 -7.78 10.53
C ILE A 68 0.63 -7.22 9.87
N ASN A 69 1.09 -7.90 8.83
CA ASN A 69 2.32 -7.58 8.11
C ASN A 69 2.03 -6.59 6.96
N LEU A 70 2.40 -5.32 7.15
CA LEU A 70 2.16 -4.24 6.18
C LEU A 70 3.43 -3.68 5.54
N VAL A 71 4.62 -4.09 5.99
CA VAL A 71 5.86 -3.57 5.44
C VAL A 71 6.00 -3.96 3.97
N SER A 72 6.14 -2.95 3.13
CA SER A 72 6.47 -3.11 1.72
C SER A 72 7.08 -1.82 1.21
N ILE A 73 7.96 -1.93 0.22
CA ILE A 73 8.46 -0.79 -0.56
C ILE A 73 7.94 -0.88 -1.99
N ILE A 74 7.70 0.28 -2.59
CA ILE A 74 7.30 0.44 -4.01
C ILE A 74 8.45 0.97 -4.89
N ARG A 75 9.51 1.50 -4.28
CA ARG A 75 10.71 2.01 -4.93
C ARG A 75 11.94 1.49 -4.18
N GLU A 76 12.93 1.02 -4.93
CA GLU A 76 14.21 0.61 -4.38
C GLU A 76 15.13 1.82 -4.18
N LYS A 77 15.98 1.77 -3.15
CA LYS A 77 17.01 2.78 -2.87
C LYS A 77 18.21 2.12 -2.22
N GLU A 78 19.41 2.28 -2.78
CA GLU A 78 20.66 1.77 -2.20
C GLU A 78 20.51 0.32 -1.68
N ASP A 79 20.61 0.11 -0.36
CA ASP A 79 20.51 -1.19 0.30
C ASP A 79 19.06 -1.65 0.60
N VAL A 80 18.07 -0.85 0.23
CA VAL A 80 16.63 -1.10 0.41
C VAL A 80 16.05 -1.59 -0.92
N THR A 81 16.07 -2.91 -1.12
CA THR A 81 15.62 -3.57 -2.36
C THR A 81 14.32 -4.34 -2.17
N PHE A 82 13.63 -4.64 -3.27
CA PHE A 82 12.41 -5.46 -3.23
C PHE A 82 12.69 -6.84 -2.65
N GLU A 83 13.82 -7.44 -3.02
CA GLU A 83 14.26 -8.72 -2.49
C GLU A 83 14.45 -8.68 -0.97
N ARG A 84 15.18 -7.68 -0.46
CA ARG A 84 15.47 -7.58 0.97
C ARG A 84 14.23 -7.29 1.81
N VAL A 85 13.36 -6.39 1.34
CA VAL A 85 12.22 -5.93 2.14
C VAL A 85 10.94 -6.71 1.85
N ASN A 86 10.50 -6.76 0.60
CA ASN A 86 9.21 -7.38 0.25
C ASN A 86 9.28 -8.91 0.35
N VAL A 87 10.41 -9.52 -0.07
CA VAL A 87 10.59 -10.98 -0.07
C VAL A 87 11.16 -11.46 1.26
N GLN A 88 12.44 -11.16 1.53
CA GLN A 88 13.12 -11.66 2.72
C GLN A 88 12.50 -11.13 4.02
N GLY A 89 12.04 -9.87 4.04
CA GLY A 89 11.34 -9.32 5.20
C GLY A 89 10.03 -10.06 5.50
N THR A 90 9.23 -10.36 4.48
CA THR A 90 8.01 -11.16 4.65
C THR A 90 8.34 -12.56 5.15
N LEU A 91 9.33 -13.23 4.54
CA LEU A 91 9.79 -14.55 4.97
C LEU A 91 10.28 -14.56 6.43
N ASN A 92 11.08 -13.57 6.83
CA ASN A 92 11.53 -13.44 8.22
C ASN A 92 10.35 -13.30 9.19
N THR A 93 9.33 -12.53 8.80
CA THR A 93 8.14 -12.29 9.63
C THR A 93 7.32 -13.58 9.76
N VAL A 94 7.17 -14.35 8.68
CA VAL A 94 6.54 -15.67 8.69
C VAL A 94 7.28 -16.62 9.64
N ILE A 95 8.60 -16.74 9.50
CA ILE A 95 9.43 -17.62 10.35
C ILE A 95 9.30 -17.23 11.82
N ALA A 96 9.35 -15.93 12.14
CA ALA A 96 9.18 -15.46 13.51
C ALA A 96 7.78 -15.77 14.06
N ALA A 97 6.75 -15.60 13.22
CA ALA A 97 5.38 -15.91 13.60
C ALA A 97 5.18 -17.40 13.94
N GLU A 98 5.72 -18.30 13.11
CA GLU A 98 5.65 -19.75 13.34
C GLU A 98 6.37 -20.15 14.62
N GLN A 99 7.60 -19.64 14.83
CA GLN A 99 8.38 -19.95 16.03
C GLN A 99 7.76 -19.42 17.32
N SER A 100 7.03 -18.31 17.24
CA SER A 100 6.31 -17.72 18.39
C SER A 100 4.88 -18.26 18.57
N GLY A 101 4.43 -19.18 17.73
CA GLY A 101 3.08 -19.77 17.84
C GLY A 101 1.95 -18.79 17.56
N VAL A 102 2.17 -17.82 16.66
CA VAL A 102 1.15 -16.84 16.25
C VAL A 102 -0.04 -17.56 15.63
N LYS A 103 -1.25 -17.23 16.10
CA LYS A 103 -2.49 -17.91 15.70
C LYS A 103 -3.17 -17.31 14.49
N ARG A 104 -2.80 -16.09 14.11
CA ARG A 104 -3.42 -15.36 12.99
C ARG A 104 -2.41 -14.46 12.28
N PHE A 105 -2.31 -14.59 10.97
CA PHE A 105 -1.38 -13.81 10.16
C PHE A 105 -2.12 -13.11 9.02
N ILE A 106 -2.04 -11.79 8.94
CA ILE A 106 -2.62 -11.03 7.81
C ILE A 106 -1.48 -10.38 7.05
N HIS A 107 -1.42 -10.59 5.75
CA HIS A 107 -0.40 -9.98 4.89
C HIS A 107 -1.04 -9.01 3.91
N LEU A 108 -0.58 -7.76 3.91
CA LEU A 108 -0.97 -6.80 2.89
C LEU A 108 -0.02 -6.92 1.68
N SER A 109 -0.54 -7.57 0.64
CA SER A 109 0.09 -7.66 -0.67
C SER A 109 -0.31 -6.46 -1.54
N ALA A 110 -0.41 -6.66 -2.85
CA ALA A 110 -0.89 -5.68 -3.82
C ALA A 110 -1.66 -6.39 -4.95
N LEU A 111 -2.68 -5.74 -5.49
CA LEU A 111 -3.37 -6.22 -6.67
C LEU A 111 -2.42 -6.31 -7.86
N GLY A 112 -2.52 -7.38 -8.65
CA GLY A 112 -1.60 -7.68 -9.75
C GLY A 112 -0.30 -8.37 -9.35
N ALA A 113 -0.15 -8.82 -8.09
CA ALA A 113 0.95 -9.70 -7.68
C ALA A 113 0.96 -10.98 -8.54
N GLN A 114 2.05 -11.19 -9.27
CA GLN A 114 2.16 -12.22 -10.31
C GLN A 114 3.56 -12.83 -10.41
N ASN A 115 3.66 -14.08 -10.83
CA ASN A 115 4.91 -14.78 -11.12
C ASN A 115 5.50 -14.35 -12.47
N ASN A 116 5.89 -13.08 -12.59
CA ASN A 116 6.50 -12.55 -13.80
C ASN A 116 7.60 -11.54 -13.45
N THR A 117 8.85 -11.95 -13.65
CA THR A 117 10.06 -11.15 -13.33
C THR A 117 10.16 -9.84 -14.10
N TYR A 118 9.42 -9.69 -15.20
CA TYR A 118 9.31 -8.42 -15.94
C TYR A 118 8.77 -7.28 -15.05
N TYR A 119 7.82 -7.61 -14.17
CA TYR A 119 7.19 -6.68 -13.22
C TYR A 119 7.79 -6.86 -11.82
N ARG A 120 8.99 -6.32 -11.58
CA ARG A 120 9.80 -6.61 -10.38
C ARG A 120 9.05 -6.36 -9.07
N TYR A 121 8.30 -5.26 -8.97
CA TYR A 121 7.47 -4.97 -7.81
C TYR A 121 6.41 -6.06 -7.59
N SER A 122 5.55 -6.32 -8.59
CA SER A 122 4.49 -7.32 -8.54
C SER A 122 5.03 -8.73 -8.27
N TYR A 123 6.19 -9.05 -8.85
CA TYR A 123 6.91 -10.30 -8.63
C TYR A 123 7.40 -10.44 -7.19
N SER A 124 7.96 -9.37 -6.61
CA SER A 124 8.38 -9.39 -5.20
C SER A 124 7.20 -9.56 -4.25
N LYS A 125 6.03 -8.98 -4.57
CA LYS A 125 4.80 -9.19 -3.81
C LYS A 125 4.31 -10.63 -3.93
N TRP A 126 4.36 -11.21 -5.13
CA TRP A 126 4.04 -12.62 -5.35
C TRP A 126 4.96 -13.56 -4.56
N LEU A 127 6.28 -13.33 -4.57
CA LEU A 127 7.22 -14.12 -3.77
C LEU A 127 6.95 -14.01 -2.26
N GLY A 128 6.61 -12.80 -1.77
CA GLY A 128 6.19 -12.61 -0.38
C GLY A 128 4.90 -13.37 -0.05
N GLU A 129 3.93 -13.40 -0.97
CA GLU A 129 2.73 -14.22 -0.82
C GLU A 129 3.04 -15.72 -0.81
N GLU A 130 3.98 -16.20 -1.64
CA GLU A 130 4.39 -17.61 -1.62
C GLU A 130 4.98 -18.00 -0.26
N ALA A 131 5.81 -17.15 0.34
CA ALA A 131 6.32 -17.38 1.68
C ALA A 131 5.20 -17.49 2.73
N VAL A 132 4.13 -16.70 2.58
CA VAL A 132 2.94 -16.77 3.45
C VAL A 132 2.12 -18.04 3.17
N ARG A 133 1.86 -18.37 1.90
CA ARG A 133 1.07 -19.55 1.49
C ARG A 133 1.70 -20.87 1.93
N GLN A 134 3.04 -20.94 1.88
CA GLN A 134 3.80 -22.14 2.22
C GLN A 134 4.00 -22.30 3.75
N SER A 135 3.57 -21.32 4.55
CA SER A 135 3.65 -21.39 6.01
C SER A 135 2.55 -22.28 6.62
N GLY A 136 2.78 -22.76 7.83
CA GLY A 136 1.77 -23.45 8.65
C GLY A 136 0.80 -22.51 9.38
N LEU A 137 0.84 -21.20 9.09
CA LEU A 137 0.04 -20.19 9.79
C LEU A 137 -1.41 -20.17 9.29
N ASN A 138 -2.34 -19.77 10.16
CA ASN A 138 -3.67 -19.32 9.73
C ASN A 138 -3.53 -17.92 9.13
N TRP A 139 -3.29 -17.87 7.81
CA TRP A 139 -3.01 -16.64 7.09
C TRP A 139 -4.21 -16.09 6.31
N THR A 140 -4.21 -14.79 6.01
CA THR A 140 -5.04 -14.17 4.97
C THR A 140 -4.19 -13.17 4.21
N ILE A 141 -4.27 -13.22 2.89
CA ILE A 141 -3.56 -12.27 2.02
C ILE A 141 -4.58 -11.29 1.48
N MET A 142 -4.29 -10.00 1.61
CA MET A 142 -5.10 -8.92 1.09
C MET A 142 -4.37 -8.23 -0.05
N ARG A 143 -5.01 -8.11 -1.21
CA ARG A 143 -4.47 -7.49 -2.43
C ARG A 143 -5.26 -6.22 -2.75
N PRO A 144 -4.94 -5.10 -2.09
CA PRO A 144 -5.60 -3.85 -2.39
C PRO A 144 -5.19 -3.34 -3.78
N SER A 145 -6.12 -2.69 -4.46
CA SER A 145 -5.85 -1.77 -5.57
C SER A 145 -5.16 -0.51 -5.03
N LEU A 146 -5.11 0.54 -5.84
CA LEU A 146 -4.50 1.82 -5.51
C LEU A 146 -5.14 2.46 -4.26
N ILE A 147 -4.39 2.56 -3.16
CA ILE A 147 -4.90 3.09 -1.89
C ILE A 147 -4.73 4.62 -1.83
N TYR A 148 -5.77 5.34 -1.42
CA TYR A 148 -5.75 6.80 -1.22
C TYR A 148 -6.26 7.22 0.16
N GLY A 149 -5.95 8.45 0.57
CA GLY A 149 -6.40 9.06 1.83
C GLY A 149 -5.30 9.89 2.48
N THR A 150 -5.56 10.47 3.66
CA THR A 150 -4.59 11.34 4.35
C THR A 150 -3.23 10.67 4.56
N GLY A 151 -2.18 11.29 4.07
CA GLY A 151 -0.80 10.77 4.06
C GLY A 151 -0.29 10.58 2.63
N PHE A 152 1.03 10.63 2.44
CA PHE A 152 1.62 10.69 1.10
C PHE A 152 1.44 9.39 0.30
N ASN A 153 0.58 9.42 -0.73
CA ASN A 153 0.28 8.27 -1.58
C ASN A 153 0.30 8.61 -3.08
N PHE A 154 -0.34 7.80 -3.92
CA PHE A 154 -0.38 7.99 -5.37
C PHE A 154 -0.96 9.36 -5.77
N PHE A 155 -2.06 9.80 -5.14
CA PHE A 155 -2.69 11.06 -5.53
C PHE A 155 -1.86 12.28 -5.11
N ASP A 156 -1.08 12.19 -4.04
CA ASP A 156 -0.08 13.19 -3.67
C ASP A 156 1.05 13.27 -4.72
N ARG A 157 1.51 12.12 -5.23
CA ARG A 157 2.48 12.06 -6.35
C ARG A 157 1.88 12.59 -7.65
N LEU A 158 0.62 12.27 -7.92
CA LEU A 158 -0.09 12.79 -9.09
C LEU A 158 -0.22 14.32 -9.01
N LEU A 159 -0.59 14.85 -7.84
CA LEU A 159 -0.62 16.28 -7.57
C LEU A 159 0.76 16.93 -7.72
N GLN A 160 1.83 16.28 -7.23
CA GLN A 160 3.21 16.72 -7.44
C GLN A 160 3.55 16.79 -8.94
N SER A 161 3.15 15.77 -9.73
CA SER A 161 3.33 15.77 -11.19
C SER A 161 2.58 16.92 -11.86
N VAL A 162 1.33 17.15 -11.47
CA VAL A 162 0.51 18.26 -11.99
C VAL A 162 1.13 19.63 -11.67
N LYS A 163 1.66 19.80 -10.45
CA LYS A 163 2.32 21.04 -10.02
C LYS A 163 3.69 21.25 -10.66
N MET A 164 4.42 20.17 -10.96
CA MET A 164 5.74 20.21 -11.60
C MET A 164 5.68 20.69 -13.06
N PHE A 165 4.59 20.40 -13.77
CA PHE A 165 4.44 20.84 -15.16
C PHE A 165 3.90 22.27 -15.25
N PRO A 166 4.48 23.13 -16.11
CA PRO A 166 4.00 24.50 -16.26
C PRO A 166 2.58 24.52 -16.84
N PRO A 167 1.70 25.41 -16.35
CA PRO A 167 0.41 25.65 -16.99
C PRO A 167 0.60 25.99 -18.48
N PRO A 168 -0.33 25.59 -19.37
CA PRO A 168 -1.61 24.94 -19.09
C PRO A 168 -1.57 23.39 -19.09
N PHE A 169 -0.40 22.75 -19.17
CA PHE A 169 -0.32 21.31 -19.49
C PHE A 169 -0.21 20.41 -18.26
N VAL A 170 -0.62 19.15 -18.43
CA VAL A 170 -0.33 18.02 -17.53
C VAL A 170 0.01 16.79 -18.39
N PRO A 171 1.11 16.07 -18.13
CA PRO A 171 1.46 14.89 -18.89
C PRO A 171 0.53 13.73 -18.54
N VAL A 172 0.11 12.98 -19.55
CA VAL A 172 -0.64 11.72 -19.39
C VAL A 172 0.18 10.59 -20.01
N PRO A 173 0.50 9.54 -19.24
CA PRO A 173 1.19 8.39 -19.78
C PRO A 173 0.38 7.64 -20.85
N GLY A 174 0.96 7.49 -22.04
CA GLY A 174 0.32 6.79 -23.16
C GLY A 174 -1.02 7.44 -23.55
N LYS A 175 -2.06 6.62 -23.67
CA LYS A 175 -3.43 7.10 -23.93
C LYS A 175 -4.19 7.47 -22.64
N GLY A 176 -3.67 7.10 -21.47
CA GLY A 176 -4.34 7.26 -20.17
C GLY A 176 -5.61 6.42 -20.01
N THR A 177 -5.70 5.28 -20.71
CA THR A 177 -6.88 4.40 -20.72
C THR A 177 -6.78 3.23 -19.75
N THR A 178 -5.59 2.94 -19.22
CA THR A 178 -5.39 1.91 -18.17
C THR A 178 -6.34 2.16 -17.01
N LEU A 179 -7.03 1.11 -16.58
CA LEU A 179 -8.04 1.15 -15.53
C LEU A 179 -7.41 0.89 -14.16
N PHE A 180 -7.93 1.58 -13.16
CA PHE A 180 -7.59 1.45 -11.75
C PHE A 180 -8.90 1.41 -10.94
N GLN A 181 -8.84 0.88 -9.73
CA GLN A 181 -10.00 0.79 -8.84
C GLN A 181 -9.68 1.38 -7.45
N PRO A 182 -9.43 2.70 -7.36
CA PRO A 182 -8.88 3.32 -6.15
C PRO A 182 -9.73 3.05 -4.91
N ILE A 183 -9.10 2.68 -3.80
CA ILE A 183 -9.78 2.36 -2.54
C ILE A 183 -9.30 3.26 -1.40
N ALA A 184 -10.23 3.76 -0.58
CA ALA A 184 -9.88 4.57 0.58
C ALA A 184 -9.10 3.74 1.61
N VAL A 185 -8.08 4.34 2.23
CA VAL A 185 -7.27 3.69 3.27
C VAL A 185 -8.11 3.26 4.46
N GLN A 186 -9.15 4.03 4.82
CA GLN A 186 -10.09 3.66 5.88
C GLN A 186 -10.87 2.38 5.54
N ASP A 187 -11.18 2.15 4.26
CA ASP A 187 -11.89 0.95 3.82
C ASP A 187 -10.96 -0.27 3.77
N VAL A 188 -9.69 -0.09 3.37
CA VAL A 188 -8.66 -1.14 3.53
C VAL A 188 -8.48 -1.51 5.00
N VAL A 189 -8.43 -0.52 5.91
CA VAL A 189 -8.33 -0.75 7.35
C VAL A 189 -9.55 -1.50 7.88
N LYS A 190 -10.78 -1.15 7.46
CA LYS A 190 -11.98 -1.94 7.79
C LYS A 190 -11.84 -3.39 7.34
N CYS A 191 -11.38 -3.62 6.11
CA CYS A 191 -11.15 -4.97 5.60
C CYS A 191 -10.13 -5.75 6.44
N LEU A 192 -9.00 -5.13 6.82
CA LEU A 192 -7.97 -5.75 7.66
C LEU A 192 -8.51 -6.11 9.05
N VAL A 193 -9.29 -5.22 9.67
CA VAL A 193 -9.92 -5.46 10.97
C VAL A 193 -10.97 -6.58 10.88
N THR A 194 -11.76 -6.64 9.81
CA THR A 194 -12.70 -7.74 9.58
C THR A 194 -11.97 -9.07 9.42
N ALA A 195 -10.91 -9.11 8.61
CA ALA A 195 -10.10 -10.31 8.41
C ALA A 195 -9.45 -10.80 9.72
N LEU A 196 -9.07 -9.90 10.63
CA LEU A 196 -8.55 -10.27 11.94
C LEU A 196 -9.55 -11.08 12.78
N LYS A 197 -10.85 -10.79 12.66
CA LYS A 197 -11.92 -11.40 13.46
C LYS A 197 -12.60 -12.58 12.78
N ALA A 198 -12.32 -12.86 11.52
CA ALA A 198 -13.07 -13.82 10.70
C ALA A 198 -12.26 -15.09 10.40
N PRO A 199 -12.44 -16.20 11.16
CA PRO A 199 -11.76 -17.46 10.90
C PRO A 199 -12.02 -18.02 9.49
N ALA A 200 -13.20 -17.75 8.93
CA ALA A 200 -13.58 -18.17 7.58
C ALA A 200 -12.69 -17.58 6.47
N MET A 201 -11.91 -16.54 6.77
CA MET A 201 -10.99 -15.92 5.81
C MET A 201 -9.59 -16.56 5.81
N SER A 202 -9.36 -17.56 6.68
CA SER A 202 -8.10 -18.30 6.76
C SER A 202 -7.79 -19.05 5.46
N GLY A 203 -6.54 -19.00 5.02
CA GLY A 203 -6.04 -19.69 3.82
C GLY A 203 -6.55 -19.09 2.51
N GLN A 204 -7.08 -17.87 2.53
CA GLN A 204 -7.69 -17.22 1.38
C GLN A 204 -7.01 -15.90 1.01
N VAL A 205 -7.11 -15.57 -0.28
CA VAL A 205 -6.65 -14.30 -0.86
C VAL A 205 -7.87 -13.45 -1.17
N TYR A 206 -7.86 -12.18 -0.77
CA TYR A 206 -8.94 -11.24 -1.06
C TYR A 206 -8.39 -10.03 -1.81
N GLU A 207 -8.93 -9.81 -3.00
CA GLU A 207 -8.67 -8.61 -3.79
C GLU A 207 -9.62 -7.50 -3.34
N VAL A 208 -9.11 -6.28 -3.18
CA VAL A 208 -9.85 -5.19 -2.57
C VAL A 208 -9.74 -3.95 -3.44
N GLY A 209 -10.84 -3.57 -4.08
CA GLY A 209 -10.92 -2.35 -4.89
C GLY A 209 -12.04 -1.44 -4.39
N GLY A 210 -11.96 -0.16 -4.75
CA GLY A 210 -13.04 0.78 -4.53
C GLY A 210 -14.27 0.51 -5.39
N PRO A 211 -15.26 1.41 -5.37
CA PRO A 211 -16.56 1.15 -5.97
C PRO A 211 -16.60 1.39 -7.48
N GLU A 212 -15.51 1.86 -8.08
CA GLU A 212 -15.49 2.36 -9.46
C GLU A 212 -14.23 1.90 -10.19
N HIS A 213 -14.38 1.46 -11.45
CA HIS A 213 -13.26 1.35 -12.38
C HIS A 213 -13.04 2.69 -13.08
N LEU A 214 -11.88 3.29 -12.87
CA LEU A 214 -11.52 4.59 -13.41
C LEU A 214 -10.26 4.46 -14.27
N SER A 215 -10.32 4.97 -15.49
CA SER A 215 -9.11 5.18 -16.27
C SER A 215 -8.19 6.21 -15.62
N TYR A 216 -6.90 6.17 -15.93
CA TYR A 216 -5.96 7.22 -15.51
C TYR A 216 -6.47 8.62 -15.85
N ASN A 217 -7.06 8.80 -17.04
CA ASN A 217 -7.66 10.07 -17.43
C ASN A 217 -8.79 10.51 -16.49
N GLN A 218 -9.67 9.59 -16.08
CA GLN A 218 -10.79 9.89 -15.18
C GLN A 218 -10.30 10.18 -13.76
N MET A 219 -9.32 9.43 -13.24
CA MET A 219 -8.69 9.76 -11.95
C MET A 219 -8.07 11.16 -11.94
N LEU A 220 -7.41 11.53 -13.05
CA LEU A 220 -6.85 12.86 -13.21
C LEU A 220 -7.94 13.94 -13.29
N ASP A 221 -9.08 13.68 -13.95
CA ASP A 221 -10.22 14.61 -13.96
C ASP A 221 -10.77 14.84 -12.55
N VAL A 222 -10.98 13.77 -11.79
CA VAL A 222 -11.46 13.86 -10.39
C VAL A 222 -10.50 14.71 -9.55
N LEU A 223 -9.18 14.46 -9.66
CA LEU A 223 -8.18 15.25 -8.94
C LEU A 223 -8.23 16.74 -9.34
N LEU A 224 -8.22 17.04 -10.64
CA LEU A 224 -8.23 18.42 -11.15
C LEU A 224 -9.50 19.19 -10.73
N GLN A 225 -10.64 18.50 -10.71
CA GLN A 225 -11.92 19.06 -10.22
C GLN A 225 -11.85 19.41 -8.74
N ILE A 226 -11.32 18.51 -7.91
CA ILE A 226 -11.24 18.68 -6.45
C ILE A 226 -10.30 19.82 -6.05
N ILE A 227 -9.13 19.92 -6.70
CA ILE A 227 -8.17 21.01 -6.41
C ILE A 227 -8.48 22.30 -7.18
N HIS A 228 -9.60 22.34 -7.92
CA HIS A 228 -10.08 23.50 -8.67
C HIS A 228 -9.09 24.11 -9.68
N ILE A 229 -8.30 23.27 -10.37
CA ILE A 229 -7.38 23.75 -11.43
C ILE A 229 -7.72 23.14 -12.80
N LYS A 230 -7.54 23.93 -13.86
CA LYS A 230 -7.73 23.48 -15.25
C LYS A 230 -6.39 23.17 -15.89
N ARG A 231 -6.26 21.99 -16.52
CA ARG A 231 -5.08 21.57 -17.27
C ARG A 231 -5.48 20.86 -18.56
N ILE A 232 -4.68 21.05 -19.61
CA ILE A 232 -4.79 20.33 -20.87
C ILE A 232 -3.95 19.05 -20.76
N LYS A 233 -4.59 17.90 -20.94
CA LYS A 233 -3.95 16.59 -20.89
C LYS A 233 -3.09 16.36 -22.13
N LEU A 234 -1.77 16.37 -21.96
CA LEU A 234 -0.81 16.09 -23.02
C LEU A 234 -0.45 14.60 -22.99
N LYS A 235 -0.96 13.83 -23.96
CA LYS A 235 -0.68 12.40 -24.09
C LYS A 235 0.76 12.20 -24.53
N MET A 236 1.55 11.55 -23.69
CA MET A 236 2.96 11.28 -23.92
C MET A 236 3.13 9.84 -24.41
N PRO A 237 3.71 9.58 -25.59
CA PRO A 237 3.99 8.21 -26.04
C PRO A 237 4.81 7.44 -25.00
N LEU A 238 4.43 6.18 -24.71
CA LEU A 238 5.12 5.33 -23.73
C LEU A 238 6.63 5.23 -24.02
N LEU A 239 7.00 5.06 -25.30
CA LEU A 239 8.38 4.99 -25.75
C LEU A 239 9.20 6.21 -25.30
N LEU A 240 8.63 7.42 -25.40
CA LEU A 240 9.30 8.65 -24.99
C LEU A 240 9.48 8.69 -23.47
N MET A 241 8.48 8.26 -22.70
CA MET A 241 8.60 8.21 -21.24
C MET A 241 9.59 7.15 -20.76
N HIS A 242 9.68 5.99 -21.42
CA HIS A 242 10.70 4.99 -21.09
C HIS A 242 12.13 5.51 -21.29
N MET A 243 12.34 6.54 -22.12
CA MET A 243 13.62 7.24 -22.23
C MET A 243 13.81 8.32 -21.17
N ILE A 244 12.79 9.15 -20.92
CA ILE A 244 12.89 10.32 -20.02
C ILE A 244 12.91 9.92 -18.54
N VAL A 245 12.07 8.97 -18.13
CA VAL A 245 11.86 8.62 -16.72
C VAL A 245 13.12 8.06 -16.04
N PRO A 246 13.93 7.17 -16.67
CA PRO A 246 15.20 6.74 -16.08
C PRO A 246 16.20 7.89 -15.87
N LEU A 247 16.26 8.84 -16.81
CA LEU A 247 17.12 10.02 -16.68
C LEU A 247 16.64 10.92 -15.53
N MET A 248 15.33 11.19 -15.46
CA MET A 248 14.74 11.94 -14.34
C MET A 248 15.01 11.28 -12.99
N THR A 249 14.94 9.95 -12.92
CA THR A 249 15.19 9.20 -11.67
C THR A 249 16.64 9.31 -11.20
N LYS A 250 17.60 9.49 -12.12
CA LYS A 250 19.00 9.73 -11.78
C LYS A 250 19.27 11.17 -11.33
N LEU A 251 18.53 12.14 -11.87
CA LEU A 251 18.74 13.57 -11.62
C LEU A 251 17.96 14.08 -10.41
N LEU A 252 16.75 13.58 -10.19
CA LEU A 252 15.85 14.01 -9.12
C LEU A 252 15.92 13.06 -7.93
N LYS A 253 16.04 13.63 -6.73
CA LYS A 253 16.01 12.86 -5.48
C LYS A 253 14.67 12.16 -5.23
N ASP A 254 13.57 12.76 -5.69
CA ASP A 254 12.22 12.18 -5.63
C ASP A 254 11.46 12.48 -6.94
N PRO A 255 11.62 11.64 -7.98
CA PRO A 255 10.91 11.83 -9.23
C PRO A 255 9.40 11.52 -9.05
N PRO A 256 8.51 12.19 -9.82
CA PRO A 256 7.07 11.96 -9.72
C PRO A 256 6.68 10.54 -10.14
N VAL A 257 7.42 9.94 -11.08
CA VAL A 257 7.24 8.57 -11.56
C VAL A 257 8.61 7.92 -11.75
N THR A 258 8.69 6.62 -11.48
CA THR A 258 9.88 5.78 -11.71
C THR A 258 9.65 4.80 -12.87
N PRO A 259 10.71 4.19 -13.44
CA PRO A 259 10.56 3.23 -14.53
C PRO A 259 9.69 2.02 -14.15
N GLU A 260 9.79 1.55 -12.90
CA GLU A 260 8.99 0.43 -12.43
C GLU A 260 7.51 0.81 -12.28
N GLU A 261 7.20 1.99 -11.74
CA GLU A 261 5.82 2.49 -11.68
C GLU A 261 5.22 2.69 -13.07
N LEU A 262 6.01 3.14 -14.06
CA LEU A 262 5.56 3.29 -15.43
C LEU A 262 5.17 1.93 -16.05
N LYS A 263 5.96 0.87 -15.82
CA LYS A 263 5.62 -0.49 -16.29
C LYS A 263 4.33 -1.01 -15.67
N GLN A 264 4.01 -0.63 -14.43
CA GLN A 264 2.75 -1.04 -13.79
C GLN A 264 1.53 -0.47 -14.53
N MET A 265 1.68 0.60 -15.32
CA MET A 265 0.60 1.16 -16.14
C MET A 265 0.27 0.33 -17.38
N ASP A 266 1.04 -0.72 -17.69
CA ASP A 266 0.76 -1.61 -18.82
C ASP A 266 -0.42 -2.55 -18.54
N ASN A 267 -0.79 -2.73 -17.27
CA ASN A 267 -1.88 -3.61 -16.86
C ASN A 267 -2.94 -2.85 -16.09
N ASP A 268 -4.20 -3.24 -16.28
CA ASP A 268 -5.30 -2.75 -15.45
C ASP A 268 -5.12 -3.22 -14.00
N ASN A 269 -5.39 -2.33 -13.05
CA ASN A 269 -5.32 -2.56 -11.62
C ASN A 269 -6.73 -2.60 -11.00
N ILE A 270 -7.52 -3.57 -11.45
CA ILE A 270 -8.94 -3.73 -11.11
C ILE A 270 -9.26 -5.17 -10.67
N THR A 271 -10.31 -5.30 -9.87
CA THR A 271 -10.97 -6.56 -9.49
C THR A 271 -12.48 -6.38 -9.65
N GLU A 272 -13.27 -7.37 -9.24
CA GLU A 272 -14.73 -7.28 -9.27
C GLU A 272 -15.24 -6.11 -8.40
N LEU A 273 -16.19 -5.31 -8.93
CA LEU A 273 -16.72 -4.12 -8.25
C LEU A 273 -17.41 -4.44 -6.93
N ASP A 274 -18.00 -5.63 -6.82
CA ASP A 274 -18.67 -6.12 -5.63
C ASP A 274 -17.73 -6.90 -4.70
N SER A 275 -16.42 -6.98 -4.96
CA SER A 275 -15.48 -7.73 -4.11
C SER A 275 -15.57 -7.30 -2.63
N VAL A 276 -15.61 -5.99 -2.37
CA VAL A 276 -15.73 -5.48 -0.99
C VAL A 276 -17.12 -5.72 -0.39
N PRO A 277 -18.24 -5.36 -1.05
CA PRO A 277 -19.57 -5.71 -0.58
C PRO A 277 -19.75 -7.21 -0.29
N ARG A 278 -19.26 -8.07 -1.18
CA ARG A 278 -19.41 -9.53 -1.09
C ARG A 278 -18.64 -10.12 0.08
N HIS A 279 -17.40 -9.68 0.31
CA HIS A 279 -16.52 -10.30 1.31
C HIS A 279 -16.50 -9.59 2.66
N PHE A 280 -16.87 -8.31 2.71
CA PHE A 280 -16.77 -7.47 3.92
C PHE A 280 -18.09 -6.78 4.29
N SER A 281 -19.16 -6.95 3.50
CA SER A 281 -20.51 -6.46 3.81
C SER A 281 -20.62 -4.94 3.99
N PHE A 282 -19.84 -4.17 3.22
CA PHE A 282 -19.99 -2.72 3.15
C PHE A 282 -19.66 -2.19 1.75
N SER A 283 -20.15 -1.00 1.42
CA SER A 283 -19.84 -0.31 0.17
C SER A 283 -18.59 0.57 0.34
N PRO A 284 -17.56 0.43 -0.51
CA PRO A 284 -16.40 1.31 -0.50
C PRO A 284 -16.76 2.77 -0.76
N THR A 285 -15.94 3.66 -0.24
CA THR A 285 -16.03 5.10 -0.45
C THR A 285 -15.64 5.44 -1.90
N PRO A 286 -16.43 6.23 -2.64
CA PRO A 286 -16.06 6.72 -3.97
C PRO A 286 -14.84 7.65 -3.93
N LEU A 287 -14.07 7.69 -5.01
CA LEU A 287 -12.84 8.50 -5.07
C LEU A 287 -13.13 10.00 -4.89
N SER A 288 -14.25 10.47 -5.46
CA SER A 288 -14.67 11.87 -5.42
C SER A 288 -14.90 12.42 -4.01
N GLN A 289 -15.20 11.55 -3.04
CA GLN A 289 -15.43 11.92 -1.62
C GLN A 289 -14.17 11.77 -0.76
N GLY A 290 -13.08 11.28 -1.35
CA GLY A 290 -11.94 10.76 -0.62
C GLY A 290 -10.63 11.54 -0.77
N LEU A 291 -10.62 12.54 -1.65
CA LEU A 291 -9.43 13.36 -1.95
C LEU A 291 -9.49 14.77 -1.37
N GLU A 292 -10.47 15.07 -0.50
CA GLU A 292 -10.63 16.40 0.12
C GLU A 292 -9.37 16.83 0.89
N TYR A 293 -8.59 15.88 1.43
CA TYR A 293 -7.33 16.14 2.10
C TYR A 293 -6.25 16.77 1.19
N LEU A 294 -6.41 16.75 -0.13
CA LEU A 294 -5.50 17.36 -1.11
C LEU A 294 -5.85 18.83 -1.42
N VAL A 295 -7.02 19.30 -0.99
CA VAL A 295 -7.41 20.71 -1.15
C VAL A 295 -6.53 21.54 -0.21
N PRO A 296 -5.77 22.52 -0.71
CA PRO A 296 -5.06 23.45 0.17
C PRO A 296 -6.07 24.13 1.09
N ALA A 297 -5.76 24.25 2.38
CA ALA A 297 -6.55 25.11 3.26
C ALA A 297 -6.63 26.51 2.62
N GLU A 298 -7.83 27.06 2.50
CA GLU A 298 -8.00 28.44 2.04
C GLU A 298 -7.27 29.35 3.03
N ASN A 299 -6.20 30.00 2.56
CA ASN A 299 -5.50 31.07 3.27
C ASN A 299 -6.25 32.39 3.08
#